data_AF-A0A060WTS9-F1
#
_entry.id   AF-A0A060WTS9-F1
#
_cell.length_a   1.000
_cell.length_b   1.000
_cell.length_c   1.000
_cell.angle_alpha   90.00
_cell.angle_beta   90.00
_cell.angle_gamma   90.00
#
_symmetry.space_group_name_H-M   'P 1'
#
loop_
_entity.id
_entity.type
_entity.pdbx_description
1 polymer ?
#
loop_
_entity_poly.entity_id
_entity_poly.type
_entity_poly.pdbx_seq_one_letter_code
_entity_poly.pdbx_strand_id
1 'polypeptide(L)'
;MDLLPDLWRHEYWLPPGITWRDMEQMQECPRPRDLLFALPLALGFIVLRLVFDRVVAPPLGRCVGLRNRLRMAVAPATKLESFYTQQNRQPSQSDIISLMAQCDKTQRQIETWFRHRRNHDRPSYTKRFCEAW
;
A
#
# COMPACT_ATOMS: atom_id res chain seq x y z
N MET A 1 -28.20 29.53 -4.33
CA MET A 1 -27.45 28.29 -4.65
C MET A 1 -26.97 28.45 -6.08
N ASP A 2 -25.96 29.29 -6.28
CA ASP A 2 -25.70 29.91 -7.60
C ASP A 2 -24.28 29.60 -8.10
N LEU A 3 -23.67 28.53 -7.61
CA LEU A 3 -22.26 28.26 -7.88
C LEU A 3 -22.00 27.54 -9.22
N LEU A 4 -23.01 26.95 -9.86
CA LEU A 4 -22.86 26.24 -11.15
C LEU A 4 -24.16 26.26 -11.99
N PRO A 5 -24.58 27.42 -12.53
CA PRO A 5 -25.79 27.50 -13.37
C PRO A 5 -25.66 26.70 -14.68
N ASP A 6 -24.45 26.53 -15.21
CA ASP A 6 -24.21 25.79 -16.46
C ASP A 6 -24.21 24.27 -16.30
N LEU A 7 -23.84 23.74 -15.12
CA LEU A 7 -23.74 22.28 -14.92
C LEU A 7 -25.12 21.60 -15.00
N TRP A 8 -26.19 22.32 -14.65
CA TRP A 8 -27.56 21.81 -14.58
C TRP A 8 -28.38 22.09 -15.84
N ARG A 9 -27.75 22.46 -16.97
CA ARG A 9 -28.43 22.59 -18.26
C ARG A 9 -29.06 21.27 -18.68
N HIS A 10 -30.34 21.34 -19.05
CA HIS A 10 -31.16 20.22 -19.52
C HIS A 10 -30.51 19.42 -20.66
N GLU A 11 -29.81 20.11 -21.57
CA GLU A 11 -29.19 19.54 -22.76
C GLU A 11 -28.10 18.50 -22.47
N TYR A 12 -27.44 18.56 -21.30
CA TYR A 12 -26.38 17.62 -20.94
C TYR A 12 -26.89 16.34 -20.29
N TRP A 13 -28.06 16.39 -19.66
CA TRP A 13 -28.57 15.32 -18.80
C TRP A 13 -29.84 14.66 -19.34
N LEU A 14 -30.62 15.36 -20.18
CA LEU A 14 -31.91 14.89 -20.69
C LEU A 14 -31.93 14.81 -22.23
N PRO A 15 -32.73 13.88 -22.79
CA PRO A 15 -33.03 13.85 -24.21
C PRO A 15 -33.68 15.15 -24.71
N PRO A 16 -33.54 15.49 -25.99
CA PRO A 16 -34.14 16.71 -26.55
C PRO A 16 -35.67 16.69 -26.41
N GLY A 17 -36.23 17.78 -25.86
CA GLY A 17 -37.68 17.96 -25.70
C GLY A 17 -38.24 17.67 -24.30
N ILE A 18 -37.39 17.34 -23.31
CA ILE A 18 -37.81 17.13 -21.92
C ILE A 18 -37.11 18.14 -21.01
N THR A 19 -37.89 18.87 -20.20
CA THR A 19 -37.36 19.82 -19.22
C THR A 19 -37.37 19.23 -17.80
N TRP A 20 -36.58 19.81 -16.88
CA TRP A 20 -36.55 19.39 -15.48
C TRP A 20 -37.91 19.63 -14.80
N ARG A 21 -38.73 20.55 -15.36
CA ARG A 21 -40.11 20.80 -14.92
C ARG A 21 -41.05 19.64 -15.24
N ASP A 22 -40.85 18.98 -16.37
CA ASP A 22 -41.66 17.81 -16.77
C ASP A 22 -41.32 16.58 -15.91
N MET A 23 -40.04 16.47 -15.52
CA MET A 23 -39.57 15.45 -14.57
C MET A 23 -40.08 15.68 -13.14
N GLU A 24 -40.29 16.93 -12.73
CA GLU A 24 -40.81 17.27 -11.39
C GLU A 24 -42.31 16.91 -11.25
N GLN A 25 -43.04 16.82 -12.37
CA GLN A 25 -44.42 16.30 -12.42
C GLN A 25 -44.50 14.77 -12.40
N MET A 26 -43.44 14.07 -12.83
CA MET A 26 -43.34 12.61 -12.71
C MET A 26 -42.83 12.26 -11.31
N GLN A 27 -43.77 11.96 -10.41
CA GLN A 27 -43.53 11.70 -8.99
C GLN A 27 -42.58 10.51 -8.70
N GLU A 28 -42.21 9.72 -9.72
CA GLU A 28 -41.35 8.54 -9.62
C GLU A 28 -39.89 8.77 -10.05
N CYS A 29 -39.51 9.96 -10.53
CA CYS A 29 -38.12 10.23 -10.90
C CYS A 29 -37.26 10.65 -9.69
N PRO A 30 -36.08 10.02 -9.46
CA PRO A 30 -35.18 10.40 -8.39
C PRO A 30 -34.70 11.84 -8.60
N ARG A 31 -34.75 12.64 -7.53
CA ARG A 31 -34.47 14.07 -7.64
C ARG A 31 -32.99 14.29 -7.92
N PRO A 32 -32.62 15.26 -8.77
CA PRO A 32 -31.21 15.61 -9.04
C PRO A 32 -30.42 15.98 -7.76
N ARG A 33 -31.12 16.38 -6.70
CA ARG A 33 -30.56 16.64 -5.36
C ARG A 33 -29.96 15.39 -4.73
N ASP A 34 -30.53 14.21 -4.96
CA ASP A 34 -30.06 12.97 -4.36
C ASP A 34 -28.69 12.56 -4.92
N LEU A 35 -28.41 12.89 -6.19
CA LEU A 35 -27.09 12.71 -6.81
C LEU A 35 -26.03 13.61 -6.16
N LEU A 36 -26.41 14.84 -5.80
CA LEU A 36 -25.50 15.75 -5.08
C LEU A 36 -25.22 15.29 -3.67
N PHE A 37 -26.18 14.64 -2.99
CA PHE A 37 -25.96 14.02 -1.68
C PHE A 37 -25.18 12.70 -1.79
N ALA A 38 -25.29 11.97 -2.89
CA ALA A 38 -24.53 10.75 -3.14
C ALA A 38 -23.02 11.02 -3.25
N LEU A 39 -22.60 12.18 -3.76
CA LEU A 39 -21.19 12.55 -3.91
C LEU A 39 -20.41 12.68 -2.56
N PRO A 40 -20.84 13.51 -1.59
CA PRO A 40 -20.18 13.58 -0.28
C PRO A 40 -20.35 12.27 0.51
N LEU A 41 -21.46 11.54 0.30
CA LEU A 41 -21.66 10.24 0.91
C LEU A 41 -20.61 9.23 0.40
N ALA A 42 -20.38 9.15 -0.91
CA ALA A 42 -19.36 8.29 -1.50
C ALA A 42 -17.95 8.65 -1.02
N LEU A 43 -17.63 9.95 -0.95
CA LEU A 43 -16.37 10.42 -0.36
C LEU A 43 -16.24 10.01 1.12
N GLY A 44 -17.32 10.13 1.88
CA GLY A 44 -17.41 9.66 3.26
C GLY A 44 -17.11 8.16 3.38
N PHE A 45 -17.69 7.33 2.51
CA PHE A 45 -17.40 5.89 2.48
C PHE A 45 -15.94 5.58 2.12
N ILE A 46 -15.33 6.33 1.20
CA ILE A 46 -13.92 6.17 0.84
C ILE A 46 -13.03 6.54 2.02
N VAL A 47 -13.27 7.69 2.66
CA VAL A 47 -12.52 8.12 3.84
C VAL A 47 -12.69 7.12 4.97
N LEU A 48 -13.91 6.66 5.22
CA LEU A 48 -14.22 5.64 6.21
C LEU A 48 -13.40 4.38 5.94
N ARG A 49 -13.39 3.88 4.70
CA ARG A 49 -12.60 2.72 4.29
C ARG A 49 -11.10 2.94 4.53
N LEU A 50 -10.58 4.11 4.16
CA LEU A 50 -9.17 4.45 4.37
C LEU A 50 -8.82 4.54 5.86
N VAL A 51 -9.71 5.10 6.68
CA VAL A 51 -9.55 5.17 8.13
C VAL A 51 -9.60 3.78 8.74
N PHE A 52 -10.51 2.90 8.31
CA PHE A 52 -10.51 1.50 8.72
C PHE A 52 -9.20 0.81 8.36
N ASP A 53 -8.72 0.94 7.13
CA ASP A 53 -7.42 0.37 6.73
C ASP A 53 -6.27 0.97 7.54
N ARG A 54 -6.29 2.26 7.87
CA ARG A 54 -5.17 2.93 8.58
C ARG A 54 -5.26 2.85 10.11
N VAL A 55 -6.43 2.64 10.68
CA VAL A 55 -6.64 2.56 12.13
C VAL A 55 -6.77 1.12 12.57
N VAL A 56 -7.31 0.22 11.74
CA VAL A 56 -7.54 -1.19 12.08
C VAL A 56 -6.41 -2.08 11.53
N ALA A 57 -5.79 -1.79 10.38
CA ALA A 57 -4.66 -2.60 9.91
C ALA A 57 -3.39 -2.49 10.79
N PRO A 58 -3.02 -1.32 11.38
CA PRO A 58 -1.86 -1.27 12.28
C PRO A 58 -2.03 -2.01 13.63
N PRO A 59 -3.17 -1.97 14.34
CA PRO A 59 -3.39 -2.79 15.52
C PRO A 59 -3.64 -4.26 15.15
N LEU A 60 -4.29 -4.59 14.04
CA LEU A 60 -4.35 -5.98 13.57
C LEU A 60 -2.96 -6.52 13.23
N GLY A 61 -2.10 -5.74 12.57
CA GLY A 61 -0.70 -6.11 12.35
C GLY A 61 0.08 -6.31 13.65
N ARG A 62 -0.26 -5.58 14.72
CA ARG A 62 0.30 -5.77 16.06
C ARG A 62 -0.26 -7.02 16.76
N CYS A 63 -1.57 -7.24 16.73
CA CYS A 63 -2.27 -8.34 17.42
C CYS A 63 -2.07 -9.69 16.72
N VAL A 64 -2.02 -9.72 15.39
CA VAL A 64 -1.83 -10.96 14.60
C VAL A 64 -0.37 -11.46 14.69
N GLY A 65 0.54 -10.71 15.29
CA GLY A 65 1.92 -11.19 15.43
C GLY A 65 2.63 -11.40 14.09
N LEU A 66 2.01 -10.97 12.97
CA LEU A 66 2.70 -10.43 11.80
C LEU A 66 3.33 -9.11 12.23
N ARG A 67 4.21 -9.21 13.24
CA ARG A 67 5.51 -8.57 13.32
C ARG A 67 5.85 -8.19 11.90
N ASN A 68 5.57 -6.93 11.62
CA ASN A 68 6.11 -6.26 10.48
C ASN A 68 7.57 -6.70 10.51
N ARG A 69 7.93 -7.60 9.59
CA ARG A 69 9.30 -7.79 9.18
C ARG A 69 9.73 -6.53 8.41
N LEU A 70 9.30 -5.34 8.86
CA LEU A 70 10.21 -4.22 9.04
C LEU A 70 11.37 -4.76 9.87
N ARG A 71 12.28 -5.46 9.19
CA ARG A 71 13.67 -5.50 9.57
C ARG A 71 13.80 -5.93 11.02
N MET A 72 13.73 -7.23 11.30
CA MET A 72 14.70 -7.73 12.29
C MET A 72 16.01 -7.20 11.73
N ALA A 73 16.50 -6.08 12.29
CA ALA A 73 17.74 -5.47 11.90
C ALA A 73 18.71 -6.62 12.01
N VAL A 74 19.14 -7.14 10.85
CA VAL A 74 20.15 -8.17 10.85
C VAL A 74 21.28 -7.52 11.61
N ALA A 75 21.68 -8.13 12.73
CA ALA A 75 22.53 -7.49 13.74
C ALA A 75 23.61 -6.64 13.03
N PRO A 76 23.79 -5.36 13.39
CA PRO A 76 24.45 -4.33 12.57
C PRO A 76 25.90 -4.71 12.29
N ALA A 77 26.07 -5.58 11.30
CA ALA A 77 27.35 -6.03 10.81
C ALA A 77 27.61 -5.22 9.55
N THR A 78 27.92 -3.95 9.75
CA THR A 78 28.19 -2.96 8.69
C THR A 78 29.18 -3.49 7.65
N LYS A 79 30.18 -4.27 8.09
CA LYS A 79 31.17 -4.94 7.23
C LYS A 79 30.58 -6.09 6.39
N LEU A 80 29.65 -6.88 6.94
CA LEU A 80 28.95 -7.93 6.18
C LEU A 80 27.96 -7.33 5.19
N GLU A 81 27.30 -6.22 5.54
CA GLU A 81 26.40 -5.50 4.64
C GLU A 81 27.15 -4.80 3.49
N SER A 82 28.32 -4.21 3.75
CA SER A 82 29.15 -3.60 2.70
C SER A 82 29.61 -4.67 1.70
N PHE A 83 30.09 -5.82 2.19
CA PHE A 83 30.45 -6.95 1.31
C PHE A 83 29.26 -7.45 0.49
N TYR A 84 28.09 -7.63 1.13
CA TYR A 84 26.87 -8.11 0.46
C TYR A 84 26.40 -7.17 -0.66
N THR A 85 26.53 -5.86 -0.46
CA THR A 85 26.08 -4.84 -1.41
C THR A 85 27.09 -4.61 -2.54
N GLN A 86 28.39 -4.62 -2.23
CA GLN A 86 29.44 -4.24 -3.17
C GLN A 86 30.03 -5.42 -3.95
N GLN A 87 30.05 -6.63 -3.38
CA GLN A 87 30.87 -7.72 -3.90
C GLN A 87 30.02 -8.90 -4.37
N ASN A 88 29.42 -9.67 -3.46
CA ASN A 88 28.59 -10.81 -3.83
C ASN A 88 27.54 -11.18 -2.77
N ARG A 89 26.37 -11.64 -3.23
CA ARG A 89 25.27 -12.14 -2.40
C ARG A 89 25.50 -13.58 -1.90
N GLN A 90 26.44 -14.31 -2.52
CA GLN A 90 26.89 -15.63 -2.11
C GLN A 90 28.41 -15.61 -1.90
N PRO A 91 28.90 -15.65 -0.65
CA PRO A 91 30.33 -15.65 -0.39
C PRO A 91 30.95 -17.01 -0.74
N SER A 92 32.14 -16.99 -1.36
CA SER A 92 32.96 -18.19 -1.56
C SER A 92 33.71 -18.56 -0.26
N GLN A 93 34.32 -19.75 -0.19
CA GLN A 93 35.07 -20.18 1.01
C GLN A 93 36.22 -19.22 1.36
N SER A 94 36.94 -18.69 0.36
CA SER A 94 37.98 -17.67 0.56
C SER A 94 37.41 -16.37 1.13
N ASP A 95 36.23 -15.96 0.66
CA ASP A 95 35.57 -14.74 1.15
C ASP A 95 35.13 -14.90 2.60
N ILE A 96 34.60 -16.08 2.97
CA ILE A 96 34.21 -16.39 4.36
C ILE A 96 35.42 -16.25 5.29
N ILE A 97 36.58 -16.79 4.93
CA ILE A 97 37.80 -16.69 5.73
C ILE A 97 38.20 -15.22 5.91
N SER A 98 38.14 -14.43 4.84
CA SER A 98 38.43 -13.00 4.90
C SER A 98 37.46 -12.24 5.81
N LEU A 99 36.17 -12.61 5.79
CA LEU A 99 35.12 -12.00 6.60
C LEU A 99 35.22 -12.42 8.08
N MET A 100 35.66 -13.65 8.35
CA MET A 100 35.96 -14.11 9.72
C MET A 100 37.04 -13.25 10.34
N ALA A 101 38.14 -13.00 9.61
CA ALA A 101 39.23 -12.13 10.06
C ALA A 101 38.77 -10.67 10.29
N GLN A 102 37.87 -10.16 9.45
CA GLN A 102 37.41 -8.77 9.54
C GLN A 102 36.33 -8.52 10.61
N CYS A 103 35.48 -9.51 10.89
CA CYS A 103 34.31 -9.37 11.74
C CYS A 103 34.42 -10.06 13.10
N ASP A 104 35.50 -10.81 13.34
CA ASP A 104 35.69 -11.69 14.52
C ASP A 104 34.45 -12.57 14.77
N LYS A 105 33.95 -13.18 13.69
CA LYS A 105 32.78 -14.06 13.70
C LYS A 105 33.18 -15.44 13.22
N THR A 106 32.47 -16.44 13.72
CA THR A 106 32.62 -17.81 13.24
C THR A 106 32.02 -17.97 11.84
N GLN A 107 32.54 -18.91 11.06
CA GLN A 107 31.99 -19.29 9.75
C GLN A 107 30.47 -19.51 9.80
N ARG A 108 30.00 -20.27 10.80
CA ARG A 108 28.57 -20.58 10.97
C ARG A 108 27.70 -19.34 11.18
N GLN A 109 28.21 -18.34 11.91
CA GLN A 109 27.51 -17.07 12.13
C GLN A 109 27.42 -16.26 10.84
N ILE A 110 28.50 -16.23 10.04
CA ILE A 110 28.54 -15.54 8.75
C ILE A 110 27.55 -16.20 7.79
N GLU A 111 27.62 -17.51 7.59
CA GLU A 111 26.71 -18.25 6.71
C GLU A 111 25.24 -18.10 7.12
N THR A 112 24.96 -18.15 8.43
CA THR A 112 23.63 -17.94 9.00
C THR A 112 23.13 -16.52 8.72
N TRP A 113 23.99 -15.51 8.87
CA TRP A 113 23.68 -14.13 8.53
C TRP A 113 23.34 -13.97 7.04
N PHE A 114 24.15 -14.51 6.13
CA PHE A 114 23.86 -14.45 4.68
C PHE A 114 22.56 -15.18 4.30
N ARG A 115 22.24 -16.29 4.97
CA ARG A 115 20.95 -16.99 4.79
C ARG A 115 19.77 -16.14 5.26
N HIS A 116 19.86 -15.53 6.45
CA HIS A 116 18.80 -14.65 6.96
C HIS A 116 18.63 -13.38 6.11
N ARG A 117 19.73 -12.77 5.66
CA ARG A 117 19.72 -11.56 4.82
C ARG A 117 19.07 -11.80 3.45
N ARG A 118 19.32 -12.95 2.82
CA ARG A 118 18.62 -13.37 1.58
C ARG A 118 17.12 -13.61 1.80
N ASN A 119 16.75 -14.21 2.92
CA ASN A 119 15.34 -14.39 3.28
C ASN A 119 14.65 -13.05 3.58
N HIS A 120 15.40 -12.02 3.96
CA HIS A 120 14.89 -10.66 4.14
C HIS A 120 14.65 -9.93 2.80
N ASP A 121 15.47 -10.18 1.77
CA ASP A 121 15.28 -9.61 0.43
C ASP A 121 14.10 -10.22 -0.34
N ARG A 122 13.55 -11.34 0.13
CA ARG A 122 12.41 -11.97 -0.52
C ARG A 122 11.18 -11.07 -0.30
N PRO A 123 10.57 -10.51 -1.37
CA PRO A 123 9.44 -9.60 -1.22
C PRO A 123 8.29 -10.31 -0.50
N SER A 124 7.66 -9.64 0.47
CA SER A 124 6.48 -10.17 1.13
C SER A 124 5.36 -10.36 0.11
N TYR A 125 4.53 -11.38 0.30
CA TYR A 125 3.41 -11.70 -0.58
C TYR A 125 2.51 -10.48 -0.84
N THR A 126 2.33 -9.64 0.17
CA THR A 126 1.59 -8.37 0.10
C THR A 126 2.19 -7.34 -0.87
N LYS A 127 3.51 -7.29 -1.03
CA LYS A 127 4.17 -6.35 -1.96
C LYS A 127 4.02 -6.80 -3.42
N ARG A 128 4.06 -8.12 -3.66
CA ARG A 128 3.82 -8.71 -4.98
C ARG A 128 2.40 -8.48 -5.48
N PHE A 129 1.42 -8.46 -4.59
CA PHE A 129 0.02 -8.19 -4.96
C PHE A 129 -0.25 -6.74 -5.36
N CYS A 130 0.43 -5.76 -4.75
CA CYS A 130 0.26 -4.34 -5.11
C CYS A 130 1.01 -3.92 -6.38
N GLU A 131 2.08 -4.64 -6.77
CA GLU A 131 2.85 -4.35 -8.00
C GLU A 131 2.23 -5.01 -9.25
N ALA A 132 1.24 -5.89 -9.07
CA ALA A 132 0.56 -6.62 -10.15
C ALA A 132 -0.84 -6.06 -10.50
N TRP A 133 -1.18 -4.88 -9.96
CA TRP A 133 -2.39 -4.12 -10.28
C TRP A 133 -2.03 -2.78 -10.89
#